data_AF-A0A947KHZ7-F1
#
_entry.id   AF-A0A947KHZ7-F1
#
_cell.length_a   1.000
_cell.length_b   1.000
_cell.length_c   1.000
_cell.angle_alpha   90.00
_cell.angle_beta   90.00
_cell.angle_gamma   90.00
#
_symmetry.space_group_name_H-M   'P 1'
#
loop_
_entity.id
_entity.type
_entity.pdbx_description
1 polymer ?
#
loop_
_entity_poly.entity_id
_entity_poly.type
_entity_poly.pdbx_seq_one_letter_code
_entity_poly.pdbx_strand_id
1 'polypeptide(L)'
;MELRLKGGVIIIGSLLWEDNLDKDDKIRLNWRNCHLDLKNKIYVKVPIRYGKESGKNNIPIATMVFSNKMRNKKGFCYVVPFKRIINNIDELLCEAVALSVAEGMKGNFVRDWGVLSYLFNDSLIGDEPKKEIVRLFRKRKNDKFNIEDYRCNGEISCLTEFLKLDINWLEPVLESDRPILNTFHFLLATATKPTKPFLRLCDIAKMVKTDNNRRYYLNNLMNGIFTYDDFNISELL
;
A
#
# COMPACT_ATOMS: atom_id res chain seq x y z
N MET A 1 7.07 -24.58 -13.69
CA MET A 1 7.49 -23.45 -14.55
C MET A 1 8.26 -22.49 -13.68
N GLU A 2 9.50 -22.15 -14.05
CA GLU A 2 10.30 -21.16 -13.32
C GLU A 2 9.88 -19.75 -13.74
N LEU A 3 9.39 -18.96 -12.78
CA LEU A 3 8.98 -17.57 -13.00
C LEU A 3 10.14 -16.58 -12.84
N ARG A 4 11.08 -16.87 -11.92
CA ARG A 4 12.22 -16.04 -11.51
C ARG A 4 11.93 -14.53 -11.52
N LEU A 5 11.02 -14.09 -10.66
CA LEU A 5 10.56 -12.70 -10.58
C LEU A 5 11.17 -11.96 -9.39
N LYS A 6 11.69 -10.77 -9.64
CA LYS A 6 11.99 -9.78 -8.60
C LYS A 6 10.72 -8.99 -8.25
N GLY A 7 10.26 -9.10 -7.01
CA GLY A 7 9.09 -8.40 -6.49
C GLY A 7 9.39 -7.58 -5.24
N GLY A 8 8.41 -6.79 -4.81
CA GLY A 8 8.49 -5.99 -3.59
C GLY A 8 7.12 -5.48 -3.14
N VAL A 9 7.10 -4.58 -2.16
CA VAL A 9 5.89 -4.02 -1.57
C VAL A 9 5.92 -2.50 -1.60
N ILE A 10 4.82 -1.88 -2.03
CA ILE A 10 4.57 -0.44 -1.87
C ILE A 10 4.00 -0.23 -0.47
N ILE A 11 4.72 0.51 0.37
CA ILE A 11 4.32 0.79 1.75
C ILE A 11 4.01 2.28 1.91
N ILE A 12 2.74 2.60 2.15
CA ILE A 12 2.21 3.97 2.24
C ILE A 12 1.79 4.38 3.67
N GLY A 13 2.21 3.64 4.70
CA GLY A 13 1.84 3.97 6.08
C GLY A 13 2.47 3.06 7.12
N SER A 14 1.69 2.72 8.15
CA SER A 14 2.17 2.09 9.39
C SER A 14 2.85 0.74 9.24
N LEU A 15 2.67 0.02 8.13
CA LEU A 15 3.45 -1.19 7.84
C LEU A 15 4.97 -0.95 7.84
N LEU A 16 5.44 0.29 7.63
CA LEU A 16 6.87 0.59 7.64
C LEU A 16 7.45 0.66 9.05
N TRP A 17 6.69 1.16 10.02
CA TRP A 17 7.21 1.61 11.32
C TRP A 17 6.48 1.06 12.54
N GLU A 18 5.26 0.54 12.41
CA GLU A 18 4.51 -0.05 13.53
C GLU A 18 4.88 -1.54 13.62
N ASP A 19 5.40 -1.96 14.76
CA ASP A 19 5.87 -3.34 15.00
C ASP A 19 4.75 -4.36 15.20
N ASN A 20 3.64 -3.88 15.76
CA ASN A 20 2.57 -4.73 16.25
C ASN A 20 1.28 -4.47 15.44
N LEU A 21 0.42 -5.47 15.29
CA LEU A 21 -0.92 -5.30 14.73
C LEU A 21 -1.95 -5.02 15.84
N ASP A 22 -1.88 -5.79 16.91
CA ASP A 22 -2.61 -5.62 18.16
C ASP A 22 -1.63 -5.49 19.35
N LYS A 23 -2.16 -5.29 20.57
CA LYS A 23 -1.31 -5.15 21.76
C LYS A 23 -0.44 -6.41 21.93
N ASP A 24 0.86 -6.19 22.05
CA ASP A 24 1.88 -7.19 22.41
C ASP A 24 2.18 -8.31 21.39
N ASP A 25 1.75 -8.19 20.14
CA ASP A 25 2.27 -9.05 19.05
C ASP A 25 3.54 -8.47 18.40
N LYS A 26 4.27 -9.25 17.60
CA LYS A 26 5.42 -8.78 16.80
C LYS A 26 5.22 -9.06 15.31
N ILE A 27 3.96 -9.11 14.85
CA ILE A 27 3.62 -9.67 13.53
C ILE A 27 4.26 -8.84 12.42
N ARG A 28 4.15 -7.50 12.49
CA ARG A 28 4.68 -6.63 11.43
C ARG A 28 6.20 -6.55 11.47
N LEU A 29 6.79 -6.50 12.67
CA LEU A 29 8.23 -6.55 12.84
C LEU A 29 8.82 -7.84 12.25
N ASN A 30 8.23 -8.99 12.60
CA ASN A 30 8.65 -10.29 12.08
C ASN A 30 8.47 -10.37 10.57
N TRP A 31 7.33 -9.89 10.05
CA TRP A 31 7.10 -9.81 8.61
C TRP A 31 8.20 -9.00 7.91
N ARG A 32 8.48 -7.77 8.35
CA ARG A 32 9.55 -6.94 7.79
C ARG A 32 10.90 -7.65 7.83
N ASN A 33 11.25 -8.23 8.99
CA ASN A 33 12.54 -8.89 9.20
C ASN A 33 12.70 -10.18 8.40
N CYS A 34 11.63 -10.92 8.13
CA CYS A 34 11.71 -12.19 7.42
C CYS A 34 11.57 -12.04 5.90
N HIS A 35 10.77 -11.08 5.44
CA HIS A 35 10.34 -10.99 4.04
C HIS A 35 10.97 -9.82 3.27
N LEU A 36 11.31 -8.72 3.95
CA LEU A 36 11.68 -7.47 3.28
C LEU A 36 13.15 -7.10 3.45
N ASP A 37 13.73 -6.55 2.39
CA ASP A 37 15.04 -5.93 2.41
C ASP A 37 14.93 -4.43 2.68
N LEU A 38 14.76 -4.08 3.97
CA LEU A 38 14.62 -2.69 4.41
C LEU A 38 15.84 -1.82 4.12
N LYS A 39 17.04 -2.42 3.96
CA LYS A 39 18.27 -1.67 3.67
C LYS A 39 18.23 -1.09 2.26
N ASN A 40 17.57 -1.79 1.34
CA ASN A 40 17.46 -1.42 -0.08
C ASN A 40 16.06 -0.88 -0.44
N LYS A 41 15.37 -0.25 0.52
CA LYS A 41 14.10 0.43 0.23
C LYS A 41 14.34 1.62 -0.70
N ILE A 42 13.43 1.82 -1.65
CA ILE A 42 13.50 2.86 -2.68
C ILE A 42 12.43 3.90 -2.37
N TYR A 43 12.82 5.18 -2.35
CA TYR A 43 11.89 6.26 -2.11
C TYR A 43 11.20 6.68 -3.42
N VAL A 44 9.88 6.68 -3.44
CA VAL A 44 9.07 6.78 -4.67
C VAL A 44 7.92 7.78 -4.55
N LYS A 45 7.51 8.33 -5.70
CA LYS A 45 6.31 9.17 -5.84
C LYS A 45 5.10 8.30 -6.13
N VAL A 46 4.00 8.52 -5.42
CA VAL A 46 2.78 7.70 -5.51
C VAL A 46 1.51 8.55 -5.34
N PRO A 47 0.40 8.26 -6.05
CA PRO A 47 -0.83 9.06 -5.92
C PRO A 47 -1.62 8.66 -4.66
N ILE A 48 -1.16 9.13 -3.49
CA ILE A 48 -1.77 8.90 -2.18
C ILE A 48 -2.27 10.19 -1.54
N ARG A 49 -3.24 10.05 -0.63
CA ARG A 49 -3.76 11.13 0.22
C ARG A 49 -4.33 10.57 1.50
N TYR A 50 -4.50 11.41 2.52
CA TYR A 50 -5.41 11.12 3.62
C TYR A 50 -6.84 11.07 3.09
N GLY A 51 -7.50 9.93 3.27
CA GLY A 51 -8.81 9.68 2.66
C GLY A 51 -9.67 8.64 3.34
N LYS A 52 -9.18 8.01 4.40
CA LYS A 52 -9.93 7.02 5.18
C LYS A 52 -9.90 7.40 6.66
N GLU A 53 -11.06 7.52 7.25
CA GLU A 53 -11.22 7.52 8.70
C GLU A 53 -11.08 6.07 9.20
N SER A 54 -10.18 5.88 10.14
CA SER A 54 -9.98 4.62 10.88
C SER A 54 -9.97 4.92 12.37
N GLY A 55 -9.83 3.91 13.22
CA GLY A 55 -9.70 4.13 14.66
C GLY A 55 -10.27 2.99 15.46
N LYS A 56 -9.96 2.99 16.76
CA LYS A 56 -10.59 2.14 17.77
C LYS A 56 -11.09 3.05 18.89
N ASN A 57 -12.10 2.60 19.65
CA ASN A 57 -12.59 3.29 20.84
C ASN A 57 -13.02 4.76 20.61
N ASN A 58 -13.68 5.05 19.49
CA ASN A 58 -14.17 6.39 19.12
C ASN A 58 -13.09 7.48 18.97
N ILE A 59 -11.82 7.11 18.81
CA ILE A 59 -10.76 8.06 18.45
C ILE A 59 -10.50 7.93 16.94
N PRO A 60 -11.01 8.86 16.11
CA PRO A 60 -10.81 8.82 14.67
C PRO A 60 -9.36 9.16 14.31
N ILE A 61 -8.81 8.41 13.38
CA ILE A 61 -7.46 8.53 12.83
C ILE A 61 -7.60 8.63 11.31
N ALA A 62 -7.11 9.73 10.75
CA ALA A 62 -7.01 9.87 9.31
C ALA A 62 -5.88 8.97 8.78
N THR A 63 -6.20 8.08 7.86
CA THR A 63 -5.27 7.15 7.22
C THR A 63 -5.23 7.35 5.71
N MET A 64 -4.15 6.89 5.08
CA MET A 64 -3.89 7.11 3.66
C MET A 64 -4.59 6.10 2.77
N VAL A 65 -4.94 6.54 1.56
CA VAL A 65 -5.51 5.72 0.48
C VAL A 65 -4.79 6.05 -0.83
N PHE A 66 -4.82 5.12 -1.79
CA PHE A 66 -4.51 5.43 -3.18
C PHE A 66 -5.70 6.19 -3.81
N SER A 67 -5.43 7.24 -4.58
CA SER A 67 -6.47 8.05 -5.22
C SER A 67 -6.00 8.52 -6.60
N ASN A 68 -6.78 8.19 -7.64
CA ASN A 68 -6.47 8.60 -9.00
C ASN A 68 -6.63 10.10 -9.24
N LYS A 69 -7.36 10.81 -8.39
CA LYS A 69 -7.34 12.30 -8.36
C LYS A 69 -5.97 12.88 -8.02
N MET A 70 -5.08 12.10 -7.39
CA MET A 70 -3.74 12.53 -6.98
C MET A 70 -2.66 12.18 -8.00
N ARG A 71 -3.01 11.73 -9.21
CA ARG A 71 -2.02 11.38 -10.26
C ARG A 71 -1.00 12.48 -10.55
N ASN A 72 -1.44 13.75 -10.51
CA ASN A 72 -0.59 14.93 -10.73
C ASN A 72 -0.15 15.63 -9.43
N LYS A 73 -0.56 15.12 -8.26
CA LYS A 73 -0.29 15.66 -6.92
C LYS A 73 0.19 14.52 -6.02
N LYS A 74 1.31 13.90 -6.42
CA LYS A 74 1.79 12.68 -5.78
C LYS A 74 2.32 12.98 -4.37
N GLY A 75 2.09 12.05 -3.46
CA GLY A 75 2.82 11.93 -2.21
C GLY A 75 4.10 11.10 -2.40
N PHE A 76 4.72 10.76 -1.28
CA PHE A 76 5.97 10.01 -1.25
C PHE A 76 5.86 8.83 -0.28
N CYS A 77 6.41 7.68 -0.68
CA CYS A 77 6.41 6.47 0.12
C CYS A 77 7.60 5.57 -0.26
N TYR A 78 7.63 4.33 0.22
CA TYR A 78 8.70 3.39 -0.13
C TYR A 78 8.20 2.20 -0.95
N VAL A 79 9.02 1.78 -1.90
CA VAL A 79 9.04 0.41 -2.41
C VAL A 79 10.09 -0.35 -1.64
N VAL A 80 9.73 -1.48 -1.04
CA VAL A 80 10.68 -2.34 -0.32
C VAL A 80 10.80 -3.68 -1.04
N PRO A 81 12.01 -4.08 -1.47
CA PRO A 81 12.20 -5.37 -2.11
C PRO A 81 11.88 -6.55 -1.19
N PHE A 82 11.39 -7.65 -1.77
CA PHE A 82 11.47 -8.95 -1.10
C PHE A 82 12.94 -9.37 -0.98
N LYS A 83 13.28 -10.08 0.10
CA LYS A 83 14.62 -10.64 0.30
C LYS A 83 14.99 -11.72 -0.73
N ARG A 84 13.99 -12.35 -1.34
CA ARG A 84 14.16 -13.50 -2.23
C ARG A 84 13.56 -13.20 -3.60
N ILE A 85 14.16 -13.81 -4.62
CA ILE A 85 13.55 -13.92 -5.95
C ILE A 85 12.44 -14.97 -5.87
N ILE A 86 11.34 -14.69 -6.54
CA ILE A 86 10.15 -15.55 -6.59
C ILE A 86 10.28 -16.51 -7.77
N ASN A 87 10.50 -17.79 -7.49
CA ASN A 87 10.76 -18.80 -8.51
C ASN A 87 9.49 -19.48 -9.02
N ASN A 88 8.41 -19.43 -8.25
CA ASN A 88 7.13 -20.06 -8.58
C ASN A 88 5.96 -19.33 -7.92
N ILE A 89 4.73 -19.72 -8.28
CA ILE A 89 3.50 -19.05 -7.81
C ILE A 89 3.22 -19.30 -6.32
N ASP A 90 3.69 -20.41 -5.76
CA ASP A 90 3.52 -20.75 -4.35
C ASP A 90 4.38 -19.84 -3.46
N GLU A 91 5.61 -19.53 -3.89
CA GLU A 91 6.45 -18.53 -3.24
C GLU A 91 5.81 -17.14 -3.28
N LEU A 92 5.19 -16.75 -4.41
CA LEU A 92 4.42 -15.50 -4.47
C LEU A 92 3.25 -15.51 -3.48
N LEU A 93 2.51 -16.63 -3.42
CA LEU A 93 1.40 -16.79 -2.50
C LEU A 93 1.87 -16.67 -1.05
N CYS A 94 3.02 -17.25 -0.69
CA CYS A 94 3.62 -17.09 0.63
C CYS A 94 3.88 -15.62 0.97
N GLU A 95 4.52 -14.86 0.08
CA GLU A 95 4.77 -13.42 0.29
C GLU A 95 3.48 -12.60 0.40
N ALA A 96 2.51 -12.88 -0.47
CA ALA A 96 1.20 -12.22 -0.46
C ALA A 96 0.40 -12.52 0.82
N VAL A 97 0.40 -13.78 1.29
CA VAL A 97 -0.22 -14.17 2.55
C VAL A 97 0.49 -13.54 3.74
N ALA A 98 1.81 -13.50 3.74
CA ALA A 98 2.59 -12.87 4.81
C ALA A 98 2.26 -11.36 4.94
N LEU A 99 2.22 -10.64 3.81
CA LEU A 99 1.79 -9.24 3.78
C LEU A 99 0.34 -9.08 4.26
N SER A 100 -0.57 -9.94 3.79
CA SER A 100 -1.97 -9.96 4.24
C SER A 100 -2.10 -10.17 5.75
N VAL A 101 -1.29 -11.04 6.36
CA VAL A 101 -1.26 -11.24 7.81
C VAL A 101 -0.73 -10.00 8.53
N ALA A 102 0.35 -9.38 8.04
CA ALA A 102 0.91 -8.14 8.60
C ALA A 102 -0.07 -6.96 8.57
N GLU A 103 -0.96 -6.93 7.59
CA GLU A 103 -2.05 -5.96 7.47
C GLU A 103 -3.29 -6.29 8.32
N GLY A 104 -3.30 -7.43 9.00
CA GLY A 104 -4.45 -7.90 9.77
C GLY A 104 -5.58 -8.48 8.93
N MET A 105 -5.32 -8.79 7.67
CA MET A 105 -6.28 -9.45 6.78
C MET A 105 -6.35 -10.99 7.02
N LYS A 106 -5.50 -11.53 7.90
CA LYS A 106 -5.45 -12.96 8.29
C LYS A 106 -5.29 -13.89 7.07
N GLY A 107 -4.40 -13.54 6.15
CA GLY A 107 -4.11 -14.29 4.93
C GLY A 107 -5.13 -14.12 3.78
N ASN A 108 -6.20 -13.34 3.98
CA ASN A 108 -7.18 -13.03 2.93
C ASN A 108 -6.69 -11.89 2.04
N PHE A 109 -7.05 -11.91 0.75
CA PHE A 109 -6.68 -10.84 -0.18
C PHE A 109 -7.74 -9.74 -0.24
N VAL A 110 -8.94 -10.00 0.27
CA VAL A 110 -10.04 -9.04 0.30
C VAL A 110 -10.65 -9.05 1.69
N ARG A 111 -10.78 -7.85 2.27
CA ARG A 111 -11.51 -7.55 3.50
C ARG A 111 -12.53 -6.45 3.22
N ASP A 112 -13.44 -6.30 4.17
CA ASP A 112 -14.43 -5.23 4.21
C ASP A 112 -13.82 -3.83 4.16
N TRP A 113 -12.58 -3.65 4.62
CA TRP A 113 -11.90 -2.35 4.69
C TRP A 113 -10.78 -2.12 3.66
N GLY A 114 -10.37 -3.16 2.93
CA GLY A 114 -9.22 -3.10 2.01
C GLY A 114 -8.93 -4.40 1.26
N VAL A 115 -8.02 -4.29 0.29
CA VAL A 115 -7.64 -5.34 -0.66
C VAL A 115 -6.12 -5.39 -0.78
N LEU A 116 -5.57 -6.60 -0.78
CA LEU A 116 -4.24 -6.87 -1.27
C LEU A 116 -4.27 -6.83 -2.80
N SER A 117 -3.43 -5.98 -3.37
CA SER A 117 -3.37 -5.67 -4.79
C SER A 117 -1.97 -5.88 -5.35
N TYR A 118 -1.87 -5.95 -6.67
CA TYR A 118 -0.60 -6.02 -7.40
C TYR A 118 -0.51 -4.91 -8.45
N LEU A 119 0.72 -4.47 -8.72
CA LEU A 119 1.10 -3.57 -9.80
C LEU A 119 2.15 -4.25 -10.66
N PHE A 120 1.99 -4.23 -11.99
CA PHE A 120 2.96 -4.81 -12.91
C PHE A 120 3.88 -3.75 -13.48
N ASN A 121 5.15 -4.12 -13.64
CA ASN A 121 6.02 -3.44 -14.59
C ASN A 121 5.81 -4.06 -15.96
N ASP A 122 4.85 -3.52 -16.71
CA ASP A 122 4.42 -4.10 -18.00
C ASP A 122 5.56 -4.18 -19.05
N SER A 123 6.65 -3.40 -18.87
CA SER A 123 7.85 -3.43 -19.73
C SER A 123 8.80 -4.60 -19.45
N LEU A 124 8.70 -5.23 -18.28
CA LEU A 124 9.61 -6.32 -17.87
C LEU A 124 8.91 -7.66 -17.68
N ILE A 125 7.71 -7.65 -17.12
CA ILE A 125 7.04 -8.91 -16.77
C ILE A 125 6.47 -9.58 -18.02
N GLY A 126 6.86 -10.83 -18.25
CA GLY A 126 6.37 -11.63 -19.37
C GLY A 126 4.90 -12.06 -19.21
N ASP A 127 4.27 -12.45 -20.31
CA ASP A 127 2.84 -12.75 -20.36
C ASP A 127 2.44 -13.95 -19.50
N GLU A 128 3.24 -15.01 -19.48
CA GLU A 128 2.94 -16.20 -18.66
C GLU A 128 2.98 -15.89 -17.15
N PRO A 129 4.04 -15.25 -16.61
CA PRO A 129 4.00 -14.71 -15.24
C PRO A 129 2.78 -13.82 -14.95
N LYS A 130 2.42 -12.90 -15.87
CA LYS A 130 1.23 -12.04 -15.70
C LYS A 130 -0.03 -12.88 -15.52
N LYS A 131 -0.26 -13.85 -16.40
CA LYS A 131 -1.46 -14.73 -16.35
C LYS A 131 -1.55 -15.48 -15.03
N GLU A 132 -0.45 -16.06 -14.55
CA GLU A 132 -0.42 -16.81 -13.29
C GLU A 132 -0.70 -15.91 -12.07
N ILE A 133 -0.14 -14.71 -12.03
CA ILE A 133 -0.42 -13.75 -10.94
C ILE A 133 -1.89 -13.31 -10.98
N VAL A 134 -2.41 -12.97 -12.16
CA VAL A 134 -3.84 -12.60 -12.31
C VAL A 134 -4.74 -13.75 -11.87
N ARG A 135 -4.40 -14.99 -12.25
CA ARG A 135 -5.14 -16.20 -11.83
C ARG A 135 -5.11 -16.40 -10.32
N LEU A 136 -3.95 -16.21 -9.69
CA LEU A 136 -3.79 -16.28 -8.24
C LEU A 136 -4.72 -15.28 -7.54
N PHE A 137 -4.64 -14.00 -7.91
CA PHE A 137 -5.45 -12.96 -7.28
C PHE A 137 -6.95 -13.14 -7.55
N ARG A 138 -7.33 -13.57 -8.75
CA ARG A 138 -8.73 -13.90 -9.06
C ARG A 138 -9.26 -15.03 -8.19
N LYS A 139 -8.49 -16.09 -7.93
CA LYS A 139 -8.86 -17.19 -7.02
C LYS A 139 -9.02 -16.73 -5.56
N ARG A 140 -8.36 -15.64 -5.16
CA ARG A 140 -8.39 -15.12 -3.78
C ARG A 140 -9.36 -13.94 -3.60
N LYS A 141 -9.96 -13.44 -4.68
CA LYS A 141 -11.08 -12.50 -4.66
C LYS A 141 -12.29 -13.16 -4.01
N ASN A 142 -13.05 -12.40 -3.23
CA ASN A 142 -14.30 -12.85 -2.62
C ASN A 142 -15.41 -11.79 -2.82
N ASP A 143 -16.60 -12.11 -2.33
CA ASP A 143 -17.83 -11.32 -2.41
C ASP A 143 -17.75 -9.95 -1.71
N LYS A 144 -16.76 -9.73 -0.83
CA LYS A 144 -16.54 -8.43 -0.16
C LYS A 144 -15.87 -7.40 -1.06
N PHE A 145 -15.41 -7.81 -2.25
CA PHE A 145 -14.82 -6.90 -3.23
C PHE A 145 -15.91 -6.24 -4.06
N ASN A 146 -15.93 -4.92 -4.02
CA ASN A 146 -16.63 -4.10 -4.99
C ASN A 146 -15.68 -2.98 -5.46
N ILE A 147 -15.43 -2.89 -6.77
CA ILE A 147 -14.54 -1.86 -7.36
C ILE A 147 -15.00 -0.45 -7.03
N GLU A 148 -16.32 -0.27 -6.88
CA GLU A 148 -16.98 0.99 -6.58
C GLU A 148 -16.58 1.54 -5.22
N ASP A 149 -16.19 0.68 -4.29
CA ASP A 149 -15.76 1.08 -2.96
C ASP A 149 -14.42 1.82 -2.97
N TYR A 150 -13.61 1.63 -4.01
CA TYR A 150 -12.24 2.16 -4.12
C TYR A 150 -12.14 3.43 -4.98
N ARG A 151 -13.27 4.14 -5.13
CA ARG A 151 -13.37 5.48 -5.72
C ARG A 151 -14.22 6.41 -4.86
N CYS A 152 -13.88 7.69 -4.85
CA CYS A 152 -14.69 8.72 -4.21
C CYS A 152 -14.94 9.92 -5.15
N ASN A 153 -16.12 10.54 -5.03
CA ASN A 153 -16.49 11.78 -5.73
C ASN A 153 -16.30 11.70 -7.26
N GLY A 154 -16.73 10.60 -7.88
CA GLY A 154 -16.65 10.38 -9.33
C GLY A 154 -15.26 10.14 -9.90
N GLU A 155 -14.23 9.91 -9.06
CA GLU A 155 -12.92 9.51 -9.59
C GLU A 155 -12.94 8.08 -10.16
N ILE A 156 -11.96 7.76 -11.00
CA ILE A 156 -11.71 6.38 -11.44
C ILE A 156 -11.13 5.59 -10.27
N SER A 157 -11.63 4.38 -10.03
CA SER A 157 -11.14 3.50 -8.96
C SER A 157 -9.63 3.28 -9.04
N CYS A 158 -8.95 3.23 -7.90
CA CYS A 158 -7.53 2.89 -7.86
C CYS A 158 -7.28 1.39 -8.04
N LEU A 159 -8.33 0.57 -8.17
CA LEU A 159 -8.26 -0.85 -8.44
C LEU A 159 -9.03 -1.20 -9.71
N THR A 160 -8.61 -2.28 -10.36
CA THR A 160 -9.39 -2.96 -11.41
C THR A 160 -10.20 -4.12 -10.81
N GLU A 161 -11.09 -4.71 -11.61
CA GLU A 161 -11.86 -5.91 -11.25
C GLU A 161 -11.00 -7.13 -10.90
N PHE A 162 -9.73 -7.14 -11.30
CA PHE A 162 -8.78 -8.23 -11.06
C PHE A 162 -7.86 -7.99 -9.87
N LEU A 163 -8.20 -7.04 -8.98
CA LEU A 163 -7.37 -6.62 -7.85
C LEU A 163 -6.00 -6.03 -8.27
N LYS A 164 -5.83 -5.66 -9.55
CA LYS A 164 -4.67 -4.88 -10.02
C LYS A 164 -4.81 -3.44 -9.52
N LEU A 165 -3.75 -2.87 -8.97
CA LEU A 165 -3.64 -1.46 -8.66
C LEU A 165 -3.55 -0.67 -9.98
N ASP A 166 -4.54 0.17 -10.22
CA ASP A 166 -4.65 0.99 -11.43
C ASP A 166 -4.02 2.37 -11.22
N ILE A 167 -2.68 2.37 -11.20
CA ILE A 167 -1.83 3.57 -11.18
C ILE A 167 -0.69 3.38 -12.19
N ASN A 168 -0.03 4.47 -12.56
CA ASN A 168 1.18 4.39 -13.39
C ASN A 168 2.30 3.65 -12.63
N TRP A 169 3.23 3.05 -13.37
CA TRP A 169 4.48 2.58 -12.77
C TRP A 169 5.17 3.73 -12.02
N LEU A 170 5.79 3.39 -10.89
CA LEU A 170 6.25 4.39 -9.93
C LEU A 170 7.49 5.12 -10.44
N GLU A 171 7.65 6.37 -10.00
CA GLU A 171 8.83 7.17 -10.24
C GLU A 171 9.65 7.24 -8.95
N PRO A 172 10.96 6.97 -9.00
CA PRO A 172 11.79 7.19 -7.83
C PRO A 172 11.92 8.70 -7.55
N VAL A 173 12.20 9.05 -6.30
CA VAL A 173 12.53 10.43 -5.93
C VAL A 173 13.96 10.77 -6.36
N LEU A 174 14.88 9.81 -6.22
CA LEU A 174 16.26 9.93 -6.68
C LEU A 174 16.42 9.18 -8.01
N GLU A 175 16.89 9.87 -9.05
CA GLU A 175 17.08 9.24 -10.37
C GLU A 175 18.09 8.09 -10.34
N SER A 176 19.05 8.10 -9.40
CA SER A 176 19.99 6.99 -9.15
C SER A 176 19.30 5.68 -8.79
N ASP A 177 18.08 5.72 -8.25
CA ASP A 177 17.33 4.52 -7.88
C ASP A 177 16.50 3.96 -9.05
N ARG A 178 16.37 4.71 -10.16
CA ARG A 178 15.58 4.30 -11.32
C ARG A 178 16.04 2.95 -11.91
N PRO A 179 17.35 2.69 -12.11
CA PRO A 179 17.81 1.39 -12.58
C PRO A 179 17.39 0.25 -11.65
N ILE A 180 17.41 0.47 -10.33
CA ILE A 180 17.02 -0.53 -9.33
C ILE A 180 15.51 -0.76 -9.36
N LEU A 181 14.70 0.30 -9.35
CA LEU A 181 13.24 0.22 -9.42
C LEU A 181 12.78 -0.47 -10.72
N ASN A 182 13.47 -0.21 -11.82
CA ASN A 182 13.21 -0.85 -13.11
C ASN A 182 13.76 -2.28 -13.22
N THR A 183 14.17 -2.92 -12.12
CA THR A 183 14.41 -4.38 -12.08
C THR A 183 13.23 -5.17 -11.51
N PHE A 184 12.25 -4.48 -10.92
CA PHE A 184 11.06 -5.13 -10.37
C PHE A 184 10.09 -5.52 -11.48
N HIS A 185 9.60 -6.75 -11.42
CA HIS A 185 8.59 -7.27 -12.34
C HIS A 185 7.18 -6.93 -11.86
N PHE A 186 6.98 -6.94 -10.54
CA PHE A 186 5.72 -6.60 -9.91
C PHE A 186 5.94 -6.02 -8.51
N LEU A 187 4.92 -5.35 -7.99
CA LEU A 187 4.85 -4.85 -6.62
C LEU A 187 3.50 -5.25 -6.01
N LEU A 188 3.50 -5.56 -4.71
CA LEU A 188 2.27 -5.74 -3.94
C LEU A 188 1.95 -4.46 -3.16
N ALA A 189 0.67 -4.21 -2.89
CA ALA A 189 0.24 -3.10 -2.06
C ALA A 189 -1.11 -3.39 -1.41
N THR A 190 -1.38 -2.80 -0.26
CA THR A 190 -2.70 -2.81 0.35
C THR A 190 -3.46 -1.55 -0.02
N ALA A 191 -4.50 -1.69 -0.83
CA ALA A 191 -5.41 -0.60 -1.14
C ALA A 191 -6.59 -0.62 -0.16
N THR A 192 -6.83 0.48 0.54
CA THR A 192 -7.94 0.58 1.50
C THR A 192 -9.12 1.38 0.94
N LYS A 193 -10.34 1.04 1.36
CA LYS A 193 -11.54 1.77 0.98
C LYS A 193 -11.51 3.19 1.58
N PRO A 194 -11.66 4.27 0.78
CA PRO A 194 -11.79 5.62 1.30
C PRO A 194 -13.11 5.83 2.06
N THR A 195 -13.10 6.80 2.97
CA THR A 195 -14.33 7.42 3.50
C THR A 195 -14.99 8.22 2.38
N LYS A 196 -16.33 8.14 2.29
CA LYS A 196 -17.12 8.82 1.27
C LYS A 196 -18.10 9.79 1.95
N PRO A 197 -18.03 11.10 1.65
CA PRO A 197 -17.02 11.78 0.82
C PRO A 197 -15.63 11.77 1.46
N PHE A 198 -14.60 12.11 0.68
CA PHE A 198 -13.24 12.29 1.22
C PHE A 198 -13.21 13.28 2.38
N LEU A 199 -12.31 13.01 3.34
CA LEU A 199 -12.05 13.88 4.47
C LEU A 199 -11.56 15.25 4.01
N ARG A 200 -12.08 16.31 4.64
CA ARG A 200 -11.59 17.69 4.42
C ARG A 200 -10.32 17.92 5.23
N LEU A 201 -9.49 18.86 4.80
CA LEU A 201 -8.23 19.20 5.48
C LEU A 201 -8.45 19.57 6.96
N CYS A 202 -9.49 20.34 7.27
CA CYS A 202 -9.82 20.72 8.65
C CYS A 202 -10.24 19.53 9.52
N ASP A 203 -10.91 18.52 8.95
CA ASP A 203 -11.30 17.32 9.67
C ASP A 203 -10.08 16.41 9.90
N ILE A 204 -9.18 16.31 8.90
CA ILE A 204 -7.89 15.62 9.04
C ILE A 204 -7.06 16.29 10.16
N ALA A 205 -6.89 17.61 10.13
CA ALA A 205 -6.13 18.34 11.15
C ALA A 205 -6.71 18.12 12.56
N LYS A 206 -8.03 18.11 12.73
CA LYS A 206 -8.68 17.76 14.00
C LYS A 206 -8.33 16.34 14.45
N MET A 207 -8.42 15.35 13.56
CA MET A 207 -8.05 13.96 13.87
C MET A 207 -6.59 13.86 14.30
N VAL A 208 -5.68 14.58 13.64
CA VAL A 208 -4.26 14.64 14.02
C VAL A 208 -4.07 15.19 15.42
N LYS A 209 -4.76 16.28 15.79
CA LYS A 209 -4.71 16.86 17.15
C LYS A 209 -5.20 15.91 18.24
N THR A 210 -6.11 15.01 17.89
CA THR A 210 -6.71 14.05 18.85
C THR A 210 -6.02 12.68 18.87
N ASP A 211 -5.20 12.35 17.87
CA ASP A 211 -4.48 11.08 17.77
C ASP A 211 -3.23 11.07 18.67
N ASN A 212 -3.46 11.07 19.99
CA ASN A 212 -2.40 11.05 20.99
C ASN A 212 -1.77 9.66 21.17
N ASN A 213 -2.47 8.60 20.77
CA ASN A 213 -2.05 7.23 21.01
C ASN A 213 -1.19 6.70 19.86
N ARG A 214 -1.72 6.72 18.63
CA ARG A 214 -1.05 6.11 17.48
C ARG A 214 -0.15 7.12 16.78
N ARG A 215 -0.48 8.41 16.87
CA ARG A 215 0.25 9.53 16.27
C ARG A 215 0.55 9.26 14.79
N TYR A 216 -0.41 8.70 14.06
CA TYR A 216 -0.24 8.11 12.74
C TYR A 216 0.32 9.12 11.73
N TYR A 217 -0.20 10.35 11.75
CA TYR A 217 0.30 11.44 10.91
C TYR A 217 1.77 11.75 11.20
N LEU A 218 2.12 12.01 12.46
CA LEU A 218 3.48 12.35 12.86
C LEU A 218 4.46 11.19 12.59
N ASN A 219 4.07 9.95 12.86
CA ASN A 219 4.90 8.78 12.62
C ASN A 219 5.16 8.56 11.12
N ASN A 220 4.18 8.85 10.24
CA ASN A 220 4.42 8.82 8.80
C ASN A 220 5.44 9.88 8.38
N LEU A 221 5.30 11.14 8.84
CA LEU A 221 6.27 12.21 8.55
C LEU A 221 7.68 11.85 9.02
N MET A 222 7.82 11.37 10.26
CA MET A 222 9.10 10.95 10.84
C MET A 222 9.76 9.80 10.06
N ASN A 223 8.96 8.98 9.37
CA ASN A 223 9.44 7.88 8.54
C ASN A 223 9.52 8.25 7.05
N GLY A 224 9.31 9.52 6.69
CA GLY A 224 9.44 10.02 5.33
C GLY A 224 8.27 9.69 4.41
N ILE A 225 7.12 9.29 4.94
CA ILE A 225 5.90 9.05 4.16
C ILE A 225 5.06 10.33 4.19
N PHE A 226 4.80 10.90 3.01
CA PHE A 226 4.11 12.17 2.88
C PHE A 226 2.97 12.13 1.86
N THR A 227 1.97 12.97 2.04
CA THR A 227 0.98 13.32 1.02
C THR A 227 1.21 14.72 0.49
N TYR A 228 0.65 15.03 -0.68
CA TYR A 228 0.71 16.39 -1.24
C TYR A 228 0.11 17.45 -0.31
N ASP A 229 -0.88 17.08 0.50
CA ASP A 229 -1.62 18.01 1.35
C ASP A 229 -0.96 18.22 2.73
N ASP A 230 0.17 17.56 3.04
CA ASP A 230 0.75 17.58 4.38
C ASP A 230 1.20 18.96 4.84
N PHE A 231 1.65 19.82 3.92
CA PHE A 231 1.98 21.21 4.23
C PHE A 231 0.73 21.99 4.69
N ASN A 232 -0.37 21.88 3.95
CA ASN A 232 -1.64 22.53 4.30
C ASN A 232 -2.25 21.96 5.58
N ILE A 233 -2.08 20.65 5.84
CA ILE A 233 -2.49 20.05 7.11
C ILE A 233 -1.68 20.65 8.25
N SER A 234 -0.35 20.79 8.08
CA SER A 234 0.55 21.34 9.10
C SER A 234 0.22 22.77 9.48
N GLU A 235 -0.20 23.62 8.53
CA GLU A 235 -0.63 25.00 8.79
C GLU A 235 -1.89 25.08 9.69
N LEU A 236 -2.66 23.99 9.78
CA LEU A 236 -3.89 23.91 10.57
C LEU A 236 -3.68 23.27 11.95
N LEU A 237 -2.47 22.76 12.25
CA LEU A 237 -2.12 22.13 13.52
C LEU A 237 -1.77 23.18 14.58
#